data_AF-R4G221-F1
#
_entry.id   AF-R4G221-F1
#
_cell.length_a   1.000
_cell.length_b   1.000
_cell.length_c   1.000
_cell.angle_alpha   90.00
_cell.angle_beta   90.00
_cell.angle_gamma   90.00
#
_symmetry.space_group_name_H-M   'P 1'
#
loop_
_entity.id
_entity.type
_entity.pdbx_description
1 polymer ?
#
loop_
_entity_poly.entity_id
_entity_poly.type
_entity_poly.pdbx_seq_one_letter_code
_entity_poly.pdbx_strand_id
1 'polypeptide(L)' 'MKSEPLFYFLTGILFTYFAVHTADDGIWDITTMLFILIATFDFGAGIRSLRKKTSRS' A
#
# COMPACT_ATOMS: atom_id res chain seq x y z
N MET A 1 11.63 11.02 14.87
CA MET A 1 10.99 9.69 14.87
C MET A 1 10.55 9.39 13.43
N LYS A 2 11.40 8.75 12.60
CA LYS A 2 11.19 8.60 11.14
C LYS A 2 10.73 7.18 10.78
N SER A 3 9.61 6.73 11.35
CA SER A 3 8.97 5.43 11.06
C SER A 3 7.96 5.50 9.90
N GLU A 4 7.82 6.66 9.26
CA GLU A 4 6.88 6.91 8.14
C GLU A 4 6.92 5.85 7.02
N PRO A 5 8.10 5.33 6.57
CA PRO A 5 8.12 4.33 5.51
C PRO A 5 7.46 3.03 5.95
N LEU A 6 7.72 2.58 7.18
CA LEU A 6 7.18 1.34 7.72
C LEU A 6 5.65 1.42 7.83
N PHE A 7 5.12 2.58 8.18
CA PHE A 7 3.67 2.79 8.20
C PHE A 7 3.05 2.58 6.82
N TYR A 8 3.59 3.21 5.77
CA TYR A 8 3.10 3.01 4.39
C TYR A 8 3.17 1.55 3.92
N PHE A 9 4.25 0.83 4.25
CA PHE A 9 4.32 -0.60 3.91
C PHE A 9 3.32 -1.44 4.71
N LEU A 10 3.11 -1.14 5.98
CA LEU A 10 2.15 -1.85 6.84
C LEU A 10 0.71 -1.65 6.35
N THR A 11 0.33 -0.41 6.03
CA THR A 11 -1.02 -0.10 5.50
C THR A 11 -1.21 -0.70 4.11
N GLY A 12 -0.19 -0.65 3.24
CA GLY A 12 -0.24 -1.31 1.93
C GLY A 12 -0.47 -2.82 2.02
N ILE A 13 0.19 -3.50 2.96
CA ILE A 13 -0.05 -4.93 3.22
C ILE A 13 -1.47 -5.17 3.74
N LEU A 14 -1.96 -4.33 4.66
CA LEU A 14 -3.32 -4.44 5.20
C LEU A 14 -4.39 -4.28 4.11
N PHE A 15 -4.25 -3.31 3.21
CA PHE A 15 -5.18 -3.14 2.10
C PHE A 15 -5.08 -4.26 1.07
N THR A 16 -3.90 -4.84 0.88
CA THR A 16 -3.74 -6.05 0.05
C THR A 16 -4.50 -7.23 0.64
N TYR A 17 -4.46 -7.41 1.98
CA TYR A 17 -5.25 -8.43 2.66
C TYR A 17 -6.75 -8.24 2.42
N PHE A 18 -7.26 -7.01 2.56
CA PHE A 18 -8.67 -6.72 2.27
C PHE A 18 -9.02 -6.96 0.80
N ALA A 19 -8.17 -6.53 -0.14
CA ALA A 19 -8.39 -6.78 -1.57
C ALA A 19 -8.53 -8.27 -1.88
N VAL A 20 -7.66 -9.11 -1.30
CA VAL A 20 -7.74 -10.57 -1.50
C VAL A 20 -9.02 -11.13 -0.88
N HIS A 21 -9.41 -10.64 0.30
CA HIS A 21 -10.61 -11.11 0.99
C HIS A 21 -11.92 -10.67 0.32
N THR A 22 -11.93 -9.56 -0.42
CA THR A 22 -13.10 -9.10 -1.18
C THR A 22 -13.12 -9.60 -2.63
N ALA A 23 -12.05 -10.27 -3.09
CA ALA A 23 -11.94 -10.78 -4.46
C ALA A 23 -12.67 -12.12 -4.67
N ASP A 24 -13.59 -12.50 -3.78
CA ASP A 24 -14.31 -13.78 -3.82
C ASP A 24 -15.03 -14.01 -5.16
N ASP A 25 -15.75 -12.99 -5.65
CA ASP A 25 -16.44 -13.03 -6.96
C ASP A 25 -15.55 -12.54 -8.12
N GLY A 26 -14.28 -12.27 -7.84
CA GLY A 26 -13.28 -11.81 -8.80
C GLY A 26 -12.75 -10.41 -8.51
N ILE A 27 -11.70 -10.05 -9.26
CA ILE A 27 -10.93 -8.81 -9.04
C ILE A 27 -11.61 -7.54 -9.56
N TRP A 28 -12.67 -7.68 -10.34
CA TRP A 28 -13.38 -6.56 -11.00
C TRP A 28 -14.44 -5.91 -10.11
N ASP A 29 -14.66 -6.45 -8.91
CA ASP A 29 -15.49 -5.79 -7.92
C ASP A 29 -14.92 -4.40 -7.56
N ILE A 30 -15.81 -3.42 -7.43
CA ILE A 30 -15.41 -2.02 -7.20
C ILE A 30 -14.64 -1.88 -5.89
N THR A 31 -15.06 -2.61 -4.84
CA THR A 31 -14.41 -2.56 -3.53
C THR A 31 -13.02 -3.20 -3.59
N THR A 32 -12.88 -4.34 -4.29
CA THR A 32 -11.57 -4.96 -4.53
C THR A 32 -10.63 -4.04 -5.31
N MET A 33 -11.10 -3.40 -6.39
CA MET A 33 -10.30 -2.45 -7.16
C MET A 33 -9.89 -1.23 -6.31
N LEU A 34 -10.76 -0.72 -5.45
CA LEU A 34 -10.42 0.37 -4.53
C LEU A 34 -9.31 -0.04 -3.55
N PHE A 35 -9.39 -1.23 -2.95
CA PHE A 35 -8.33 -1.71 -2.06
C PHE A 35 -6.99 -1.89 -2.80
N ILE A 36 -7.00 -2.41 -4.02
CA ILE A 36 -5.79 -2.55 -4.86
C ILE A 36 -5.17 -1.17 -5.16
N LEU A 37 -5.99 -0.18 -5.52
CA LEU A 37 -5.52 1.17 -5.82
C LEU A 37 -4.89 1.85 -4.60
N ILE A 38 -5.54 1.73 -3.43
CA ILE A 38 -5.03 2.32 -2.19
C ILE A 38 -3.73 1.61 -1.77
N ALA A 39 -3.69 0.28 -1.80
CA ALA A 39 -2.47 -0.48 -1.52
C ALA A 39 -1.30 -0.06 -2.42
N THR A 40 -1.56 0.14 -3.71
CA THR A 40 -0.55 0.59 -4.68
C THR A 40 -0.01 1.99 -4.34
N PHE A 41 -0.90 2.91 -3.96
CA PHE A 41 -0.50 4.25 -3.54
C PHE A 41 0.38 4.22 -2.29
N ASP A 42 0.00 3.42 -1.29
CA ASP A 42 0.75 3.25 -0.05
C ASP A 42 2.16 2.72 -0.31
N PHE A 43 2.31 1.65 -1.09
CA PHE A 43 3.63 1.14 -1.47
C PHE A 43 4.45 2.19 -2.24
N GLY A 44 3.84 2.90 -3.18
CA GLY A 44 4.50 3.99 -3.92
C GLY A 44 5.00 5.12 -3.01
N ALA A 45 4.19 5.53 -2.02
CA ALA A 45 4.57 6.52 -1.02
C ALA A 45 5.72 6.02 -0.13
N GLY A 46 5.66 4.76 0.31
CA GLY A 46 6.71 4.09 1.08
C GLY A 46 8.06 4.08 0.34
N ILE A 47 8.06 3.65 -0.92
CA ILE A 47 9.25 3.63 -1.79
C ILE A 47 9.80 5.06 -1.99
N ARG A 48 8.93 6.04 -2.27
CA ARG A 48 9.33 7.44 -2.43
C ARG A 48 9.97 8.00 -1.16
N SER A 49 9.44 7.65 0.01
CA SER A 49 9.97 8.06 1.31
C SER A 49 11.35 7.44 1.56
N LEU A 50 11.52 6.14 1.29
CA LEU A 50 12.82 5.47 1.37
C LEU A 50 13.87 6.15 0.46
N ARG A 51 13.53 6.45 -0.79
CA ARG A 51 14.44 7.12 -1.73
C ARG A 51 14.91 8.49 -1.21
N LYS A 52 13.99 9.29 -0.67
CA LYS A 52 14.32 10.59 -0.06
C LYS A 52 15.23 10.43 1.17
N LYS A 53 15.06 9.35 1.95
CA LYS A 53 15.87 9.06 3.14
C LYS A 53 17.31 8.69 2.76
N THR A 54 17.50 7.88 1.71
CA THR A 54 18.83 7.49 1.21
C THR A 54 19.62 8.68 0.65
N SER A 55 18.96 9.61 -0.06
CA SER A 55 19.62 10.81 -0.63
C SER A 55 20.03 11.87 0.41
N ARG A 56 19.56 11.75 1.65
CA ARG A 56 19.85 12.69 2.75
C ARG A 56 20.82 12.13 3.80
N SER A 57 21.32 10.91 3.59
CA SER A 57 22.34 10.27 4.41
C SER A 57 23.70 10.36 3.74
#